data_AF-A0A1H4NIZ9-F1
#
_entry.id   AF-A0A1H4NIZ9-F1
#
_cell.length_a   1.000
_cell.length_b   1.000
_cell.length_c   1.000
_cell.angle_alpha   90.00
_cell.angle_beta   90.00
_cell.angle_gamma   90.00
#
_symmetry.space_group_name_H-M   'P 1'
#
loop_
_entity.id
_entity.type
_entity.pdbx_description
1 polymer ?
#
loop_
_entity_poly.entity_id
_entity_poly.type
_entity_poly.pdbx_seq_one_letter_code
_entity_poly.pdbx_strand_id
1 'polypeptide(L)' 'MKVQPWHRRQAICVAAALPENDQDALIVLRLATELVTGFLAEREENEKPASTVVLIGGRECA' A
#
# COMPACT_ATOMS: atom_id res chain seq x y z
N MET A 1 -10.23 16.08 -1.44
CA MET A 1 -9.45 15.34 -2.47
C MET A 1 -10.19 15.37 -3.80
N LYS A 2 -9.47 15.47 -4.93
CA LYS A 2 -10.07 15.37 -6.27
C LYS A 2 -9.96 13.92 -6.78
N VAL A 3 -11.07 13.32 -7.17
CA VAL A 3 -11.07 11.97 -7.77
C VAL A 3 -10.44 12.02 -9.15
N GLN A 4 -9.41 11.20 -9.39
CA GLN A 4 -8.73 11.09 -10.67
C GLN A 4 -9.18 9.83 -11.42
N PRO A 5 -9.09 9.79 -12.76
CA PRO A 5 -9.51 8.62 -13.55
C PRO A 5 -8.82 7.31 -13.15
N TRP A 6 -7.57 7.38 -12.65
CA TRP A 6 -6.86 6.19 -12.18
C TRP A 6 -7.42 5.62 -10.86
N HIS A 7 -7.99 6.45 -9.98
CA HIS A 7 -8.65 5.98 -8.75
C HIS A 7 -9.80 5.02 -9.08
N ARG A 8 -10.59 5.35 -10.11
CA ARG A 8 -11.71 4.51 -10.54
C ARG A 8 -11.23 3.16 -11.10
N ARG A 9 -10.13 3.14 -11.86
CA ARG A 9 -9.53 1.89 -12.36
C ARG A 9 -9.06 1.01 -11.21
N GLN A 10 -8.39 1.59 -10.23
CA GLN A 10 -7.94 0.86 -9.04
C GLN A 10 -9.12 0.34 -8.21
N ALA A 11 -10.18 1.14 -8.05
CA ALA A 11 -11.38 0.73 -7.33
C ALA A 11 -12.05 -0.51 -7.97
N ILE A 12 -12.03 -0.63 -9.31
CA ILE A 12 -12.54 -1.82 -10.00
C ILE A 12 -11.69 -3.06 -9.64
N CYS A 13 -10.36 -2.93 -9.66
CA CYS A 13 -9.48 -4.03 -9.29
C CYS A 13 -9.68 -4.48 -7.84
N VAL A 14 -9.85 -3.52 -6.92
CA VAL A 14 -10.15 -3.82 -5.51
C VAL A 14 -11.50 -4.49 -5.37
N ALA A 15 -12.54 -3.97 -6.01
CA ALA A 15 -13.90 -4.53 -5.95
C ALA A 15 -13.97 -5.95 -6.50
N ALA A 16 -13.18 -6.28 -7.53
CA ALA A 16 -13.12 -7.63 -8.11
C ALA A 16 -12.55 -8.69 -7.15
N ALA A 17 -11.85 -8.28 -6.08
CA ALA A 17 -11.29 -9.17 -5.07
C ALA A 17 -12.21 -9.31 -3.83
N LEU A 18 -13.34 -8.60 -3.77
CA LEU A 18 -14.24 -8.63 -2.63
C LEU A 18 -15.19 -9.85 -2.67
N PRO A 19 -15.71 -10.27 -1.50
CA PRO A 19 -16.78 -11.25 -1.42
C PRO A 19 -18.03 -10.84 -2.21
N GLU A 20 -18.83 -11.82 -2.63
CA GLU A 20 -20.09 -11.58 -3.37
C GLU A 20 -21.17 -10.93 -2.51
N ASN A 21 -21.14 -11.15 -1.19
CA ASN A 21 -22.05 -10.52 -0.25
C ASN A 21 -21.64 -9.05 -0.03
N ASP A 22 -22.60 -8.15 -0.16
CA ASP A 22 -22.40 -6.71 -0.05
C ASP A 22 -21.97 -6.28 1.36
N GLN A 23 -22.54 -6.88 2.41
CA GLN A 23 -22.19 -6.57 3.79
C GLN A 23 -20.76 -7.01 4.10
N ASP A 24 -20.37 -8.22 3.70
CA ASP A 24 -19.01 -8.72 3.88
C ASP A 24 -17.99 -7.87 3.10
N ALA A 25 -18.31 -7.49 1.86
CA ALA A 25 -17.49 -6.60 1.04
C ALA A 25 -17.27 -5.24 1.71
N LEU A 26 -18.32 -4.65 2.29
CA LEU A 26 -18.24 -3.39 3.02
C LEU A 26 -17.41 -3.50 4.31
N ILE A 27 -17.50 -4.62 5.04
CA ILE A 27 -16.67 -4.89 6.22
C ILE A 27 -15.19 -4.95 5.82
N VAL A 28 -14.86 -5.67 4.74
CA VAL A 28 -13.48 -5.75 4.22
C VAL A 28 -12.97 -4.36 3.82
N LEU A 29 -13.76 -3.56 3.12
CA LEU A 29 -13.38 -2.19 2.72
C LEU A 29 -13.15 -1.27 3.92
N ARG A 30 -13.95 -1.42 4.98
CA ARG A 30 -13.74 -0.69 6.23
C ARG A 30 -12.41 -1.06 6.87
N LEU A 31 -12.10 -2.35 7.01
CA LEU A 31 -10.83 -2.81 7.56
C LEU A 31 -9.64 -2.38 6.71
N ALA A 32 -9.77 -2.43 5.38
CA ALA A 32 -8.75 -1.92 4.46
C ALA A 32 -8.50 -0.42 4.64
N THR A 33 -9.56 0.35 4.90
CA THR A 33 -9.44 1.78 5.23
C THR A 33 -8.65 1.97 6.52
N GLU A 34 -9.00 1.25 7.59
CA GLU A 34 -8.30 1.30 8.88
C GLU A 34 -6.81 0.96 8.73
N LEU A 35 -6.48 -0.07 7.94
CA LEU A 35 -5.09 -0.44 7.64
C LEU A 35 -4.35 0.67 6.87
N VAL A 36 -4.95 1.21 5.82
CA VAL A 36 -4.31 2.30 5.04
C VAL A 36 -4.09 3.53 5.90
N THR A 37 -5.05 3.91 6.74
CA THR A 37 -4.95 5.10 7.58
C THR A 37 -4.11 4.90 8.84
N GLY A 38 -4.03 3.69 9.38
CA GLY A 38 -3.25 3.38 10.57
C GLY A 38 -1.81 3.01 10.24
N PHE A 39 -1.62 1.99 9.40
CA PHE A 39 -0.30 1.42 9.12
C PHE A 39 0.59 2.33 8.25
N LEU A 40 0.03 3.02 7.26
CA LEU A 40 0.83 3.92 6.43
C LEU A 40 1.10 5.27 7.10
N ALA A 41 0.21 5.73 7.99
CA ALA A 41 0.42 6.97 8.73
C ALA A 41 1.62 6.87 9.68
N GLU A 42 1.80 5.73 10.36
CA GLU A 42 2.97 5.48 11.21
C GLU A 42 4.30 5.48 10.43
N ARG A 43 4.26 5.20 9.13
CA ARG A 43 5.43 5.12 8.27
C ARG A 43 5.90 6.48 7.77
N GLU A 44 5.01 7.46 7.62
CA GLU A 44 5.37 8.85 7.29
C GLU A 44 6.01 9.58 8.48
N GLU A 45 5.64 9.23 9.71
CA GLU A 45 6.15 9.89 10.93
C GLU A 45 7.56 9.41 11.33
N ASN A 46 8.03 8.31 10.76
CA ASN A 46 9.31 7.67 11.07
C ASN A 46 10.25 7.57 9.85
N GLU A 47 10.37 8.65 9.06
CA GLU A 47 11.48 8.81 8.12
C GLU A 47 12.80 9.03 8.89
N LYS A 48 13.32 7.96 9.48
CA LYS A 48 14.69 7.91 10.00
C LYS A 48 15.66 8.03 8.81
N PRO A 49 16.69 8.89 8.85
CA PRO A 49 17.49 9.22 7.67
C PRO A 49 18.15 7.96 7.09
N ALA A 50 18.03 7.82 5.77
CA ALA A 50 18.49 6.66 5.02
C ALA A 50 19.96 6.34 5.32
N SER A 51 20.20 5.14 5.86
CA SER A 51 21.55 4.61 6.03
C SER A 51 22.20 4.47 4.66
N THR A 52 23.27 5.24 4.43
CA THR A 52 24.05 5.16 3.19
C THR A 52 24.75 3.80 3.14
N VAL A 53 24.23 2.88 2.34
CA VAL A 53 24.91 1.60 2.09
C VAL A 53 26.04 1.83 1.08
N VAL A 54 27.27 1.84 1.58
CA VAL A 54 28.48 1.88 0.74
C VAL A 54 28.71 0.48 0.17
N LEU A 55 28.54 0.33 -1.15
CA LEU A 55 28.91 -0.89 -1.87
C LEU A 55 30.43 -0.96 -2.02
N ILE A 56 31.08 -1.79 -1.18
CA ILE A 56 32.48 -2.17 -1.40
C ILE A 56 32.48 -3.34 -2.39
N GLY A 57 32.84 -3.05 -3.64
CA GLY A 57 32.95 -4.04 -4.70
C GLY A 57 34.14 -4.98 -4.48
N GLY A 58 33.85 -6.26 -4.28
CA GLY A 58 34.79 -7.36 -4.50
C GLY A 58 34.49 -8.03 -5.84
N ARG A 59 35.46 -7.98 -6.75
CA ARG A 59 35.45 -8.71 -8.03
C ARG A 59 35.69 -10.20 -7.78
N GLU A 60 35.46 -10.99 -8.83
CA GLU A 60 35.68 -12.42 -9.01
C GLU A 60 34.65 -13.43 -8.43
N CYS A 61 33.76 -13.89 -9.31
CA CYS A 61 33.45 -15.30 -9.43
C CYS A 61 33.66 -15.66 -10.92
N ALA A 62 34.76 -16.34 -11.22
CA ALA A 62 35.04 -17.02 -12.49
C ALA A 62 35.62 -18.39 -12.17
#